data_AF-F4QU33-F1
#
_entry.id   AF-F4QU33-F1
#
_cell.length_a   1.000
_cell.length_b   1.000
_cell.length_c   1.000
_cell.angle_alpha   90.00
_cell.angle_beta   90.00
_cell.angle_gamma   90.00
#
_symmetry.space_group_name_H-M   'P 1'
#
loop_
_entity.id
_entity.type
_entity.pdbx_description
1 polymer ?
#
loop_
_entity_poly.entity_id
_entity_poly.type
_entity_poly.pdbx_seq_one_letter_code
_entity_poly.pdbx_strand_id
1 'polypeptide(L)' 'MMIRPWRPGDGQALMDCLLAQARLRGLDDITVGTIAKFDGALGFYAKNGYVQIPRNALRFGFPVMAPDDIFCRLDLTS' A
#
# COMPACT_ATOMS: atom_id res chain seq x y z
N MET A 1 -17.84 6.58 -22.33
CA MET A 1 -16.98 6.85 -21.15
C MET A 1 -15.56 6.43 -21.51
N MET A 2 -14.67 7.38 -21.79
CA MET A 2 -13.26 7.07 -22.13
C MET A 2 -12.49 6.84 -20.83
N ILE A 3 -12.08 5.60 -20.58
CA ILE A 3 -11.10 5.29 -19.53
C ILE A 3 -9.77 5.80 -20.05
N ARG A 4 -9.20 6.81 -19.39
CA ARG A 4 -7.87 7.30 -19.74
C ARG A 4 -6.87 6.16 -19.49
N PRO A 5 -5.92 5.92 -20.41
CA PRO A 5 -4.88 4.92 -20.17
C PRO A 5 -4.05 5.33 -18.95
N TRP A 6 -3.67 4.33 -18.15
CA TRP A 6 -2.71 4.48 -17.06
C TRP A 6 -1.42 5.10 -17.60
N ARG A 7 -0.94 6.18 -16.98
CA ARG A 7 0.32 6.81 -17.38
C ARG A 7 1.44 6.41 -16.43
N PRO A 8 2.66 6.20 -16.94
CA PRO A 8 3.84 6.11 -16.07
C PRO A 8 3.87 7.34 -15.14
N GLY A 9 3.96 7.09 -13.83
CA GLY A 9 3.99 8.13 -12.79
C GLY A 9 2.69 8.36 -12.04
N ASP A 10 1.51 7.97 -12.57
CA ASP A 10 0.23 8.19 -11.88
C ASP A 10 0.19 7.49 -10.51
N GLY A 11 0.68 6.25 -10.45
CA GLY A 11 0.78 5.49 -9.20
C GLY A 11 1.67 6.15 -8.16
N GLN A 12 2.81 6.72 -8.60
CA GLN A 12 3.72 7.42 -7.69
C GLN A 12 3.09 8.72 -7.18
N ALA A 13 2.45 9.51 -8.04
CA ALA A 13 1.77 10.74 -7.63
C ALA A 13 0.65 10.47 -6.60
N LEU A 14 -0.09 9.37 -6.77
CA LEU A 14 -1.11 8.94 -5.80
C LEU A 14 -0.47 8.50 -4.48
N MET A 15 0.63 7.75 -4.52
CA MET A 15 1.36 7.35 -3.32
C MET A 15 1.92 8.57 -2.58
N ASP A 16 2.56 9.50 -3.27
CA ASP A 16 3.11 10.72 -2.67
C ASP A 16 2.02 11.54 -1.96
N CYS A 17 0.86 11.68 -2.60
CA CYS A 17 -0.31 12.34 -2.01
C CYS A 17 -0.81 11.61 -0.75
N LEU A 18 -0.93 10.27 -0.81
CA LEU A 18 -1.31 9.45 0.33
C LEU A 18 -0.34 9.64 1.51
N LEU A 19 0.97 9.56 1.26
CA LEU A 19 1.99 9.67 2.30
C LEU A 19 2.04 11.07 2.91
N ALA A 20 1.91 12.12 2.10
CA ALA A 20 1.81 13.49 2.60
C ALA A 20 0.61 13.64 3.54
N GLN A 21 -0.55 13.13 3.13
CA GLN A 21 -1.78 13.20 3.92
C GLN A 21 -1.73 12.34 5.20
N ALA A 22 -1.11 11.16 5.14
CA ALA A 22 -0.95 10.29 6.29
C ALA A 22 -0.06 10.93 7.36
N ARG A 23 1.08 11.52 6.95
CA ARG A 23 1.99 12.25 7.84
C ARG A 23 1.32 13.48 8.46
N LEU A 24 0.58 14.26 7.67
CA LEU A 24 -0.18 15.42 8.18
C LEU A 24 -1.21 15.04 9.26
N ARG A 25 -1.73 13.81 9.21
CA ARG A 25 -2.68 13.28 10.20
C ARG A 25 -2.00 12.55 11.37
N GLY A 26 -0.67 12.45 11.37
CA GLY A 26 0.08 11.75 12.42
C GLY A 26 -0.21 10.25 12.46
N LEU A 27 -0.38 9.60 11.30
CA LEU A 27 -0.50 8.15 11.24
C LEU A 27 0.87 7.49 11.43
N ASP A 28 0.92 6.41 12.21
CA ASP A 28 2.17 5.68 12.50
C ASP A 28 2.57 4.72 11.38
N ASP A 29 1.60 4.13 10.69
CA ASP A 29 1.85 3.16 9.62
C ASP A 29 0.73 3.12 8.58
N ILE A 30 1.05 2.57 7.41
CA ILE A 30 0.07 2.22 6.37
C ILE A 30 0.21 0.74 6.08
N THR A 31 -0.90 0.00 6.20
CA THR A 31 -0.96 -1.43 5.88
C THR A 31 -1.86 -1.64 4.66
N VAL A 32 -1.44 -2.48 3.72
CA VAL A 32 -2.20 -2.85 2.51
C VAL A 32 -2.25 -4.37 2.34
N GLY A 33 -3.43 -4.89 2.01
CA GLY A 33 -3.63 -6.26 1.52
C GLY A 33 -3.58 -6.28 0.00
N THR A 34 -2.94 -7.31 -0.56
CA THR A 34 -2.85 -7.51 -2.01
C THR A 34 -2.78 -9.00 -2.34
N ILE A 35 -2.65 -9.31 -3.63
CA ILE A 35 -2.61 -10.68 -4.13
C ILE A 35 -1.31 -10.97 -4.88
N ALA A 36 -0.79 -12.19 -4.71
CA ALA A 36 0.51 -12.61 -5.23
C ALA A 36 0.68 -12.40 -6.74
N LYS A 37 -0.41 -12.51 -7.51
CA LYS A 37 -0.37 -12.31 -8.97
C LYS A 37 -0.10 -10.86 -9.42
N PHE A 38 -0.05 -9.89 -8.50
CA PHE A 38 0.21 -8.49 -8.80
C PHE A 38 1.67 -8.09 -8.57
N ASP A 39 2.60 -8.75 -9.28
CA ASP A 39 4.05 -8.50 -9.18
C ASP A 39 4.44 -7.01 -9.36
N GLY A 40 3.76 -6.32 -10.27
CA GLY A 40 3.97 -4.89 -10.48
C GLY A 40 3.60 -4.04 -9.26
N ALA A 41 2.52 -4.39 -8.56
CA ALA A 41 2.12 -3.73 -7.32
C ALA A 41 3.07 -4.09 -6.18
N LEU A 42 3.45 -5.36 -6.03
CA LEU A 42 4.41 -5.82 -5.03
C LEU A 42 5.76 -5.10 -5.16
N GLY A 43 6.29 -5.00 -6.38
CA GLY A 43 7.50 -4.24 -6.66
C GLY A 43 7.33 -2.74 -6.43
N PHE A 44 6.16 -2.17 -6.73
CA PHE A 44 5.84 -0.77 -6.45
C PHE A 44 5.80 -0.47 -4.94
N TYR A 45 5.19 -1.34 -4.14
CA TYR A 45 5.17 -1.23 -2.68
C TYR A 45 6.58 -1.32 -2.10
N ALA A 46 7.37 -2.32 -2.51
CA ALA A 46 8.75 -2.48 -2.05
C ALA A 46 9.61 -1.25 -2.36
N LYS A 47 9.48 -0.68 -3.57
CA LYS A 47 10.18 0.56 -3.96
C LYS A 47 9.77 1.77 -3.12
N ASN A 48 8.55 1.78 -2.60
CA ASN A 48 8.04 2.84 -1.72
C ASN A 48 8.28 2.54 -0.22
N GLY A 49 9.14 1.56 0.11
CA GLY A 49 9.56 1.27 1.48
C GLY A 49 8.62 0.36 2.27
N TYR A 50 7.60 -0.21 1.62
CA TYR A 50 6.76 -1.20 2.29
C TYR A 50 7.53 -2.52 2.47
N VAL A 51 7.32 -3.16 3.61
CA VAL A 51 7.82 -4.50 3.91
C VAL A 51 6.66 -5.48 4.00
N GLN A 52 6.85 -6.70 3.52
CA GLN A 52 5.85 -7.75 3.71
C GLN A 52 5.77 -8.14 5.19
N ILE A 53 4.55 -8.34 5.68
CA ILE A 53 4.28 -8.78 7.05
C ILE A 53 3.37 -10.00 7.04
N PRO A 54 3.50 -10.91 8.02
CA PRO A 54 2.57 -12.02 8.15
C PRO A 54 1.19 -11.52 8.55
N ARG A 55 0.14 -12.25 8.15
CA ARG A 55 -1.27 -11.91 8.45
C ARG A 55 -1.54 -11.71 9.95
N ASN A 56 -0.81 -12.43 10.82
CA ASN A 56 -0.95 -12.30 12.27
C ASN A 56 -0.32 -11.01 12.85
N ALA A 57 0.42 -10.23 12.06
CA ALA A 57 0.97 -8.92 12.45
C ALA A 57 0.05 -7.76 12.06
N LEU A 58 -1.12 -8.03 11.47
CA LEU A 58 -2.14 -7.02 11.18
C LEU A 58 -2.69 -6.43 12.49
N ARG A 59 -2.96 -5.12 12.49
CA ARG A 59 -3.60 -4.47 13.64
C ARG A 59 -5.01 -5.03 13.82
N PHE A 60 -5.47 -5.06 15.08
CA PHE A 60 -6.85 -5.43 15.39
C PHE A 60 -7.83 -4.52 14.63
N GLY A 61 -8.79 -5.12 13.94
CA GLY A 61 -9.77 -4.40 13.13
C GLY A 61 -9.35 -4.09 11.69
N PHE A 62 -8.16 -4.52 11.23
CA PHE A 62 -7.81 -4.41 9.81
C PHE A 62 -8.81 -5.20 8.95
N PRO A 63 -9.46 -4.57 7.94
CA PRO A 63 -10.45 -5.25 7.11
C PRO A 63 -9.74 -6.13 6.08
N VAL A 64 -9.54 -7.41 6.40
CA VAL A 64 -9.00 -8.37 5.44
C VAL A 64 -10.06 -8.72 4.40
N MET A 65 -9.74 -8.52 3.13
CA MET A 65 -10.61 -8.92 2.03
C MET A 65 -10.32 -10.37 1.63
N ALA A 66 -11.35 -11.11 1.21
CA ALA A 66 -11.22 -12.53 0.88
C ALA A 66 -10.10 -12.86 -0.14
N PRO A 67 -9.80 -12.01 -1.16
CA PRO A 67 -8.73 -12.31 -2.10
C PRO A 67 -7.32 -12.16 -1.53
N ASP A 68 -7.12 -11.35 -0.48
CA ASP A 68 -5.78 -10.92 -0.04
C ASP A 68 -4.96 -12.10 0.50
N ASP A 69 -3.79 -12.35 -0.10
CA ASP A 69 -2.83 -13.38 0.31
C ASP A 69 -1.44 -12.82 0.69
N ILE A 70 -1.18 -11.54 0.41
CA ILE A 70 0.02 -10.82 0.82
C ILE A 70 -0.37 -9.54 1.56
N PHE A 71 0.32 -9.24 2.66
CA PHE A 71 0.16 -8.01 3.41
C PHE A 71 1.49 -7.26 3.46
N CYS A 72 1.44 -5.95 3.23
CA CYS A 72 2.61 -5.09 3.31
C CYS A 72 2.34 -3.94 4.27
N ARG A 73 3.37 -3.50 5.02
CA ARG A 73 3.31 -2.35 5.91
C ARG A 73 4.44 -1.36 5.61
N LEU A 74 4.11 -0.08 5.65
CA LEU A 74 5.07 1.03 5.66
C LEU A 74 5.00 1.71 7.02
N ASP A 75 6.14 1.81 7.68
CA ASP A 75 6.30 2.61 8.91
C ASP A 75 6.47 4.09 8.54
N LEU A 76 5.75 4.97 9.22
CA LEU A 76 5.79 6.43 9.03
C LEU A 76 6.41 7.17 10.23
N THR A 77 6.80 6.45 11.29
CA THR A 77 7.38 7.02 12.51
C THR A 77 8.89 7.25 12.44
N SER A 78 9.53 6.81 11.36
CA SER A 78 10.98 6.95 11.12
C SER A 78 11.38 8.36 10.67
#